data_AF-A0A0R1KJB6-F1
#
_entry.id   AF-A0A0R1KJB6-F1
#
_cell.length_a   1.000
_cell.length_b   1.000
_cell.length_c   1.000
_cell.angle_alpha   90.00
_cell.angle_beta   90.00
_cell.angle_gamma   90.00
#
_symmetry.space_group_name_H-M   'P 1'
#
loop_
_entity.id
_entity.type
_entity.pdbx_description
1 polymer ?
#
loop_
_entity_poly.entity_id
_entity_poly.type
_entity_poly.pdbx_seq_one_letter_code
_entity_poly.pdbx_strand_id
1 'polypeptide(L)' 'MAEDTGIWLSKELSKLVDKQKAYENRAFLVAMKKVVKEQNDRMKLLQGEVDGRLWNHEQW' A
#
# COMPACT_ATOMS: atom_id res chain seq x y z
N MET A 1 7.31 -9.26 3.19
CA MET A 1 6.20 -9.32 4.17
C MET A 1 5.21 -8.18 3.98
N ALA A 2 5.54 -6.95 4.39
CA ALA A 2 4.56 -5.85 4.37
C ALA A 2 4.27 -5.30 2.95
N GLU A 3 5.28 -5.26 2.08
CA GLU A 3 5.09 -4.95 0.64
C GLU A 3 4.22 -6.01 -0.06
N ASP A 4 4.42 -7.30 0.27
CA ASP A 4 3.61 -8.40 -0.28
C ASP A 4 2.14 -8.28 0.12
N THR A 5 1.86 -7.88 1.36
CA THR A 5 0.50 -7.62 1.85
C THR A 5 -0.17 -6.50 1.06
N GLY A 6 0.54 -5.41 0.78
CA GLY A 6 0.06 -4.29 -0.02
C GLY A 6 -0.29 -4.66 -1.47
N ILE A 7 0.57 -5.45 -2.11
CA ILE A 7 0.36 -5.96 -3.46
C ILE A 7 -0.82 -6.93 -3.49
N TRP A 8 -0.91 -7.84 -2.53
CA TRP A 8 -2.02 -8.77 -2.38
C TRP A 8 -3.36 -8.03 -2.22
N LEU A 9 -3.42 -7.05 -1.31
CA LEU A 9 -4.63 -6.29 -1.04
C LEU A 9 -5.09 -5.51 -2.28
N SER A 10 -4.17 -4.90 -3.02
CA SER A 10 -4.48 -4.21 -4.28
C SER A 10 -5.08 -5.15 -5.34
N LYS A 11 -4.59 -6.39 -5.42
CA LYS A 11 -5.15 -7.43 -6.30
C LYS A 11 -6.55 -7.84 -5.88
N GLU A 12 -6.79 -8.07 -4.59
CA GLU A 12 -8.12 -8.43 -4.10
C GLU A 12 -9.14 -7.30 -4.31
N LEU A 13 -8.77 -6.05 -4.04
CA LEU A 13 -9.63 -4.92 -4.33
C LEU A 13 -9.96 -4.81 -5.83
N SER A 14 -9.03 -5.15 -6.72
CA SER A 14 -9.30 -5.16 -8.16
C SER A 14 -10.36 -6.21 -8.53
N LYS A 15 -10.26 -7.43 -7.98
CA LYS A 15 -11.27 -8.48 -8.18
C LYS A 15 -12.64 -8.07 -7.65
N LEU A 16 -12.69 -7.33 -6.54
CA LEU A 16 -13.93 -6.83 -5.95
C LEU A 16 -14.55 -5.70 -6.79
N VAL A 17 -13.75 -4.78 -7.32
CA VAL A 17 -14.19 -3.74 -8.26
C VAL A 17 -14.88 -4.37 -9.48
N ASP A 18 -14.26 -5.39 -10.08
CA ASP A 18 -14.76 -6.04 -11.29
C ASP A 18 -16.11 -6.77 -11.06
N LYS A 19 -16.34 -7.26 -9.83
CA LYS A 19 -17.57 -7.95 -9.45
C LYS A 19 -18.67 -7.02 -8.95
N GLN A 20 -18.36 -5.77 -8.61
CA GLN A 20 -19.30 -4.86 -7.98
C GLN A 20 -20.14 -4.09 -9.03
N LYS A 21 -21.44 -4.38 -9.05
CA LYS A 21 -22.39 -3.76 -9.98
C LYS A 21 -22.85 -2.38 -9.50
N ALA A 22 -23.06 -2.21 -8.20
CA ALA A 22 -23.51 -0.95 -7.62
C ALA A 22 -22.41 0.11 -7.76
N TYR A 23 -22.74 1.25 -8.38
CA TYR A 23 -21.78 2.31 -8.66
C TYR A 23 -21.07 2.81 -7.40
N GLU A 24 -21.82 3.12 -6.36
CA GLU A 24 -21.30 3.68 -5.10
C GLU A 24 -20.28 2.76 -4.45
N ASN A 25 -20.61 1.47 -4.34
CA ASN A 25 -19.72 0.46 -3.77
C ASN A 25 -18.47 0.26 -4.63
N ARG A 26 -18.60 0.32 -5.96
CA ARG A 26 -17.46 0.22 -6.87
C ARG A 26 -16.56 1.45 -6.76
N ALA A 27 -17.12 2.64 -6.66
CA ALA A 27 -16.39 3.89 -6.46
C ALA A 27 -15.62 3.88 -5.13
N PHE A 28 -16.24 3.38 -4.06
CA PHE A 28 -15.58 3.16 -2.77
C PHE A 28 -14.35 2.24 -2.91
N LEU A 29 -14.50 1.09 -3.57
CA LEU A 29 -13.39 0.15 -3.77
C LEU A 29 -12.26 0.75 -4.62
N VAL A 30 -12.58 1.56 -5.63
CA VAL A 30 -11.59 2.31 -6.42
C VAL A 30 -10.84 3.32 -5.55
N ALA A 31 -11.53 4.08 -4.71
CA ALA A 31 -10.90 5.02 -3.78
C ALA A 31 -10.00 4.28 -2.77
N MET A 32 -10.44 3.12 -2.27
CA MET A 32 -9.66 2.30 -1.35
C MET A 32 -8.35 1.81 -1.99
N LYS A 33 -8.36 1.43 -3.28
CA LYS A 33 -7.13 1.07 -4.01
C LYS A 33 -6.11 2.22 -4.02
N LYS A 34 -6.57 3.47 -4.13
CA LYS A 34 -5.69 4.64 -4.09
C LYS A 34 -5.02 4.78 -2.73
N VAL A 35 -5.79 4.62 -1.65
CA VAL A 35 -5.26 4.66 -0.28
C VAL A 35 -4.23 3.55 -0.05
N VAL A 36 -4.51 2.32 -0.48
CA VAL A 36 -3.57 1.19 -0.36
C VAL A 36 -2.25 1.47 -1.08
N LYS A 37 -2.30 2.07 -2.27
CA LYS A 37 -1.09 2.47 -3.00
C LYS A 37 -0.26 3.47 -2.18
N GLU A 38 -0.90 4.52 -1.66
CA GLU A 38 -0.22 5.54 -0.86
C GLU A 38 0.39 4.96 0.43
N GLN A 39 -0.29 4.01 1.08
CA GLN A 39 0.27 3.34 2.26
C GLN A 39 1.49 2.47 1.93
N ASN A 40 1.45 1.75 0.80
CA ASN A 40 2.59 0.95 0.36
C ASN A 40 3.82 1.83 0.08
N ASP A 41 3.62 2.98 -0.58
CA ASP A 41 4.70 3.92 -0.86
C ASP A 41 5.29 4.50 0.44
N ARG A 42 4.44 4.85 1.41
CA ARG A 42 4.89 5.32 2.74
C ARG A 42 5.69 4.27 3.49
N MET A 43 5.26 3.00 3.45
CA MET A 43 5.98 1.92 4.12
C MET A 43 7.38 1.71 3.52
N LYS A 44 7.54 1.85 2.20
CA LYS A 44 8.86 1.80 1.54
C LYS A 44 9.77 2.92 2.03
N LEU A 45 9.25 4.14 2.09
CA LEU A 45 10.01 5.29 2.59
C LEU A 45 10.42 5.10 4.05
N LEU A 46 9.51 4.66 4.91
CA LEU A 46 9.80 4.39 6.32
C LEU A 46 10.87 3.32 6.50
N GLN A 47 10.83 2.24 5.71
CA GLN A 47 11.88 1.22 5.74
C GLN A 47 13.23 1.82 5.33
N GLY A 48 13.27 2.61 4.24
CA GLY A 48 14.49 3.28 3.80
C GLY A 48 15.04 4.28 4.82
N GLU A 49 14.18 5.01 5.53
CA GLU A 49 14.61 5.90 6.62
C GLU A 49 15.20 5.13 7.80
N VAL A 50 14.58 4.00 8.19
CA VAL A 50 15.11 3.14 9.25
C VAL A 50 16.47 2.60 8.85
N ASP A 51 16.60 2.06 7.64
CA ASP A 51 17.85 1.50 7.13
C ASP A 51 18.94 2.59 7.03
N GLY A 52 18.58 3.79 6.56
CA GLY A 52 19.50 4.93 6.47
C GLY A 52 19.98 5.43 7.84
N ARG A 53 19.10 5.45 8.85
CA ARG A 53 19.48 5.76 10.25
C ARG A 53 20.39 4.69 10.83
N LEU A 54 20.12 3.41 10.55
CA LEU A 54 20.96 2.30 11.00
C LEU A 54 22.36 2.32 10.36
N TRP A 55 22.46 2.83 9.13
CA TRP A 55 23.73 2.95 8.42
C TRP A 55 24.46 4.27 8.68
N ASN A 56 23.96 5.14 9.57
CA ASN A 56 24.63 6.39 9.91
C ASN A 56 25.84 6.13 10.84
N HIS A 57 27.04 6.09 10.27
CA HIS A 57 28.30 5.80 10.97
C HIS A 57 28.70 6.86 12.00
N GLU A 58 28.09 8.06 11.98
CA GLU A 58 28.36 9.11 12.98
C GLU A 58 27.67 8.84 14.34
N GLN A 59 26.79 7.84 14.41
CA GLN A 59 26.11 7.44 15.65
C GLN A 59 26.67 6.16 16.28
N TRP A 60 27.79 5.65 15.76
CA TRP A 60 28.52 4.48 16.29
C TRP A 60 29.87 4.87 16.89
#